data_AF-A0A3D5JWC6-F1
#
_entry.id   AF-A0A3D5JWC6-F1
#
_cell.length_a   1.000
_cell.length_b   1.000
_cell.length_c   1.000
_cell.angle_alpha   90.00
_cell.angle_beta   90.00
_cell.angle_gamma   90.00
#
_symmetry.space_group_name_H-M   'P 1'
#
loop_
_entity.id
_entity.type
_entity.pdbx_description
1 polymer ?
#
loop_
_entity_poly.entity_id
_entity_poly.type
_entity_poly.pdbx_seq_one_letter_code
_entity_poly.pdbx_strand_id
1 'polypeptide(L)'
;SQNTPGVLLATTWSIVLAGLIAATFIDFEHFIIPDEITLGGVAVGFLVSAGLPLLHEAESATGSLTASGLGILVGGGSVLAVLQLGKWFFGKTTVPLEKEDIAIFTESDLHLPGEVIPYEEIFFRNSDTLRFHANRLELTDRCLTNVDVSLSPKQLVIGEETYDPETITYLKADADEMVIPREAMGVGDVKFMAAIGAFVGWQGALFSLMASAVVGAAVGVSLLAIGRKDWSDRLPYGPYISLAAVIWIFFGQAILDAWLGTVNLPAITN
;
A
#
# COMPACT_ATOMS: atom_id res chain seq x y z
N SER A 1 -9.05 -42.93 9.49
CA SER A 1 -8.30 -41.77 8.97
C SER A 1 -9.00 -40.44 9.29
N GLN A 2 -9.62 -40.27 10.47
CA GLN A 2 -10.44 -39.09 10.79
C GLN A 2 -9.65 -37.79 11.02
N ASN A 3 -8.30 -37.83 11.05
CA ASN A 3 -7.47 -36.67 11.42
C ASN A 3 -6.81 -35.96 10.22
N THR A 4 -6.84 -36.54 9.02
CA THR A 4 -6.13 -36.00 7.85
C THR A 4 -6.55 -34.57 7.46
N PRO A 5 -7.85 -34.22 7.37
CA PRO A 5 -8.25 -32.86 6.99
C PRO A 5 -7.88 -31.82 8.07
N GLY A 6 -7.94 -32.17 9.35
CA GLY A 6 -7.53 -31.27 10.44
C GLY A 6 -6.03 -30.99 10.45
N VAL A 7 -5.20 -32.01 10.20
CA VAL A 7 -3.74 -31.84 10.10
C VAL A 7 -3.37 -30.98 8.89
N LEU A 8 -4.03 -31.19 7.74
CA LEU A 8 -3.81 -30.36 6.54
C LEU A 8 -4.20 -28.91 6.80
N LEU A 9 -5.35 -28.66 7.44
CA LEU A 9 -5.78 -27.31 7.80
C LEU A 9 -4.78 -26.62 8.73
N ALA A 10 -4.37 -27.29 9.81
CA ALA A 10 -3.38 -26.75 10.75
C ALA A 10 -2.03 -26.47 10.06
N THR A 11 -1.61 -27.34 9.14
CA THR A 11 -0.38 -27.15 8.38
C THR A 11 -0.49 -25.95 7.44
N THR A 12 -1.60 -25.82 6.72
CA THR A 12 -1.89 -24.65 5.87
C THR A 12 -1.83 -23.35 6.68
N TRP A 13 -2.53 -23.28 7.81
CA TRP A 13 -2.49 -22.08 8.65
C TRP A 13 -1.11 -21.81 9.22
N SER A 14 -0.34 -22.83 9.59
CA SER A 14 1.04 -22.65 10.05
C SER A 14 1.92 -22.03 8.97
N ILE A 15 1.76 -22.45 7.71
CA ILE A 15 2.49 -21.88 6.56
C ILE A 15 2.04 -20.45 6.29
N VAL A 16 0.73 -20.18 6.32
CA VAL A 16 0.18 -18.83 6.15
C VAL A 16 0.72 -17.90 7.23
N LEU A 17 0.68 -18.30 8.50
CA LEU A 17 1.22 -17.51 9.62
C LEU A 17 2.71 -17.24 9.45
N ALA A 18 3.50 -18.24 9.04
CA ALA A 18 4.92 -18.04 8.76
C ALA A 18 5.12 -17.04 7.61
N GLY A 19 4.31 -17.11 6.55
CA GLY A 19 4.32 -16.15 5.44
C GLY A 19 3.94 -14.73 5.88
N LEU A 20 2.92 -14.57 6.73
CA LEU A 20 2.51 -13.27 7.28
C LEU A 20 3.61 -12.65 8.14
N ILE A 21 4.27 -13.47 8.98
CA ILE A 21 5.41 -13.02 9.79
C ILE A 21 6.58 -12.61 8.89
N ALA A 22 6.93 -13.43 7.90
CA ALA A 22 7.99 -13.10 6.96
C ALA A 22 7.69 -11.80 6.19
N ALA A 23 6.47 -11.65 5.66
CA ALA A 23 6.02 -10.43 4.99
C ALA A 23 6.10 -9.20 5.91
N THR A 24 5.70 -9.36 7.17
CA THR A 24 5.78 -8.30 8.19
C THR A 24 7.21 -7.80 8.38
N PHE A 25 8.17 -8.70 8.57
CA PHE A 25 9.57 -8.31 8.74
C PHE A 25 10.18 -7.69 7.49
N ILE A 26 9.88 -8.25 6.31
CA ILE A 26 10.38 -7.71 5.04
C ILE A 26 9.83 -6.30 4.83
N ASP A 27 8.55 -6.07 5.08
CA ASP A 27 7.92 -4.75 4.94
C ASP A 27 8.45 -3.75 5.97
N PHE A 28 8.72 -4.17 7.21
CA PHE A 28 9.35 -3.31 8.23
C PHE A 28 10.74 -2.82 7.85
N GLU A 29 11.52 -3.65 7.14
CA GLU A 29 12.89 -3.31 6.77
C GLU A 29 12.98 -2.61 5.41
N HIS A 30 12.15 -3.03 4.44
CA HIS A 30 12.30 -2.64 3.04
C HIS A 30 11.11 -1.83 2.50
N PHE A 31 10.02 -1.65 3.27
CA PHE A 31 8.79 -0.96 2.83
C PHE A 31 8.16 -1.54 1.55
N ILE A 32 8.46 -2.81 1.26
CA ILE A 32 7.96 -3.54 0.11
C ILE A 32 7.54 -4.96 0.52
N ILE A 33 6.52 -5.49 -0.14
CA ILE A 33 6.10 -6.88 0.02
C ILE A 33 6.42 -7.64 -1.28
N PRO A 34 7.30 -8.65 -1.26
CA PRO A 34 7.74 -9.38 -2.45
C PRO A 34 6.59 -10.03 -3.22
N ASP A 35 6.71 -10.04 -4.55
CA ASP A 35 5.70 -10.62 -5.45
C ASP A 35 5.58 -12.14 -5.27
N GLU A 36 6.66 -12.81 -4.85
CA GLU A 36 6.68 -14.24 -4.53
C GLU A 36 5.76 -14.56 -3.35
N ILE A 37 5.69 -13.68 -2.35
CA ILE A 37 4.81 -13.87 -1.19
C ILE A 37 3.37 -13.49 -1.57
N THR A 38 3.19 -12.40 -2.31
CA THR A 38 1.84 -11.90 -2.63
C THR A 38 1.17 -12.69 -3.76
N LEU A 39 1.69 -12.64 -4.98
CA LEU A 39 1.12 -13.35 -6.14
C LEU A 39 1.24 -14.87 -5.97
N GLY A 40 2.36 -15.33 -5.41
CA GLY A 40 2.51 -16.73 -5.03
C GLY A 40 1.47 -17.13 -3.97
N GLY A 41 1.23 -16.27 -2.97
CA GLY A 41 0.19 -16.46 -1.97
C GLY A 41 -1.23 -16.52 -2.57
N VAL A 42 -1.56 -15.65 -3.52
CA VAL A 42 -2.84 -15.70 -4.26
C VAL A 42 -3.01 -17.05 -4.96
N ALA A 43 -2.01 -17.47 -5.73
CA ALA A 43 -2.06 -18.72 -6.48
C ALA A 43 -2.16 -19.94 -5.54
N VAL A 44 -1.34 -19.99 -4.50
CA VAL A 44 -1.35 -21.07 -3.50
C VAL A 44 -2.68 -21.08 -2.75
N GLY A 45 -3.17 -19.94 -2.29
CA GLY A 45 -4.44 -19.82 -1.58
C GLY A 45 -5.61 -20.33 -2.41
N PHE A 46 -5.67 -19.96 -3.69
CA PHE A 46 -6.69 -20.44 -4.61
C PHE A 46 -6.61 -21.95 -4.85
N LEU A 47 -5.40 -22.48 -5.09
CA LEU A 47 -5.18 -23.91 -5.32
C LEU A 47 -5.47 -24.76 -4.07
N VAL A 48 -5.03 -24.30 -2.90
CA VAL A 48 -5.31 -24.97 -1.61
C VAL A 48 -6.82 -24.95 -1.34
N SER A 49 -7.51 -23.86 -1.65
CA SER A 49 -8.97 -23.77 -1.50
C SER A 49 -9.70 -24.81 -2.36
N ALA A 50 -9.17 -25.17 -3.53
CA ALA A 50 -9.72 -26.26 -4.35
C ALA A 50 -9.63 -27.63 -3.67
N GLY A 51 -8.51 -27.89 -2.98
CA GLY A 51 -8.22 -29.19 -2.35
C GLY A 51 -8.67 -29.30 -0.88
N LEU A 52 -8.95 -28.18 -0.22
CA LEU A 52 -9.28 -28.13 1.21
C LEU A 52 -10.48 -27.20 1.46
N PRO A 53 -11.72 -27.65 1.20
CA PRO A 53 -12.92 -26.83 1.39
C PRO A 53 -13.13 -26.32 2.82
N LEU A 54 -12.60 -27.07 3.78
CA LEU A 54 -12.61 -26.73 5.21
C LEU A 54 -11.89 -25.40 5.51
N LEU A 55 -11.00 -24.93 4.63
CA LEU A 55 -10.32 -23.64 4.78
C LEU A 55 -11.31 -22.47 4.85
N HIS A 56 -12.41 -22.55 4.10
CA HIS A 56 -13.47 -21.54 4.02
C HIS A 56 -14.77 -22.01 4.69
N GLU A 57 -14.69 -23.06 5.51
CA GLU A 57 -15.86 -23.70 6.12
C GLU A 57 -16.93 -24.13 5.09
N ALA A 58 -16.49 -24.41 3.85
CA ALA A 58 -17.38 -24.73 2.75
C ALA A 58 -17.65 -26.24 2.69
N GLU A 59 -18.90 -26.62 2.42
CA GLU A 59 -19.29 -28.02 2.23
C GLU A 59 -18.77 -28.62 0.91
N SER A 60 -18.35 -27.78 -0.05
CA SER A 60 -17.90 -28.21 -1.37
C SER A 60 -16.68 -27.45 -1.87
N ALA A 61 -15.89 -28.10 -2.74
CA ALA A 61 -14.75 -27.47 -3.40
C ALA A 61 -15.15 -26.24 -4.23
N THR A 62 -16.30 -26.29 -4.90
CA THR A 62 -16.83 -25.15 -5.64
C THR A 62 -17.13 -23.98 -4.71
N GLY A 63 -17.78 -24.24 -3.57
CA GLY A 63 -18.05 -23.22 -2.55
C GLY A 63 -16.75 -22.56 -2.04
N SER A 64 -15.75 -23.38 -1.73
CA SER A 64 -14.42 -22.94 -1.30
C SER A 64 -13.70 -22.09 -2.35
N LEU A 65 -13.71 -22.52 -3.61
CA LEU A 65 -13.15 -21.76 -4.73
C LEU A 65 -13.87 -20.44 -4.95
N THR A 66 -15.20 -20.41 -4.81
CA THR A 66 -15.94 -19.15 -4.90
C THR A 66 -15.62 -18.21 -3.75
N ALA A 67 -15.48 -18.73 -2.53
CA ALA A 67 -15.11 -17.94 -1.36
C ALA A 67 -13.69 -17.36 -1.50
N SER A 68 -12.74 -18.16 -1.95
CA SER A 68 -11.36 -17.74 -2.25
C SER A 68 -11.30 -16.71 -3.37
N GLY A 69 -11.99 -16.96 -4.49
CA GLY A 69 -12.05 -16.03 -5.62
C GLY A 69 -12.70 -14.69 -5.25
N LEU A 70 -13.81 -14.73 -4.51
CA LEU A 70 -14.42 -13.52 -3.94
C LEU A 70 -13.48 -12.84 -2.95
N GLY A 71 -12.74 -13.60 -2.14
CA GLY A 71 -11.74 -13.08 -1.23
C GLY A 71 -10.60 -12.34 -1.94
N ILE A 72 -10.09 -12.88 -3.04
CA ILE A 72 -9.08 -12.22 -3.89
C ILE A 72 -9.64 -10.90 -4.45
N LEU A 73 -10.86 -10.95 -5.01
CA LEU A 73 -11.48 -9.78 -5.64
C LEU A 73 -11.84 -8.70 -4.62
N VAL A 74 -12.42 -9.07 -3.49
CA VAL A 74 -12.77 -8.13 -2.41
C VAL A 74 -11.51 -7.61 -1.76
N GLY A 75 -10.56 -8.47 -1.39
CA GLY A 75 -9.31 -8.05 -0.76
C GLY A 75 -8.53 -7.07 -1.63
N GLY A 76 -8.14 -7.50 -2.84
CA GLY A 76 -7.39 -6.65 -3.75
C GLY A 76 -8.21 -5.45 -4.25
N GLY A 77 -9.47 -5.68 -4.59
CA GLY A 77 -10.36 -4.64 -5.12
C GLY A 77 -10.69 -3.55 -4.09
N SER A 78 -10.87 -3.89 -2.82
CA SER A 78 -11.13 -2.89 -1.78
C SER A 78 -9.91 -2.00 -1.52
N VAL A 79 -8.69 -2.57 -1.46
CA VAL A 79 -7.47 -1.76 -1.35
C VAL A 79 -7.28 -0.89 -2.59
N LEU A 80 -7.50 -1.44 -3.80
CA LEU A 80 -7.46 -0.66 -5.04
C LEU A 80 -8.48 0.48 -5.04
N ALA A 81 -9.68 0.26 -4.52
CA ALA A 81 -10.70 1.30 -4.40
C ALA A 81 -10.24 2.41 -3.44
N VAL A 82 -9.67 2.05 -2.28
CA VAL A 82 -9.10 3.03 -1.33
C VAL A 82 -7.98 3.83 -2.00
N LEU A 83 -7.08 3.17 -2.74
CA LEU A 83 -6.02 3.84 -3.50
C LEU A 83 -6.57 4.82 -4.53
N GLN A 84 -7.58 4.40 -5.29
CA GLN A 84 -8.17 5.23 -6.33
C GLN A 84 -8.90 6.44 -5.74
N LEU A 85 -9.62 6.25 -4.63
CA LEU A 85 -10.24 7.35 -3.88
C LEU A 85 -9.19 8.28 -3.30
N GLY A 86 -8.13 7.74 -2.67
CA GLY A 86 -7.03 8.52 -2.12
C GLY A 86 -6.36 9.40 -3.16
N LYS A 87 -6.13 8.89 -4.38
CA LYS A 87 -5.62 9.69 -5.50
C LYS A 87 -6.56 10.83 -5.90
N TRP A 88 -7.86 10.59 -5.86
CA TRP A 88 -8.82 11.61 -6.23
C TRP A 88 -8.87 12.75 -5.19
N PHE A 89 -8.72 12.42 -3.91
CA PHE A 89 -8.70 13.41 -2.81
C PHE A 89 -7.33 14.07 -2.58
N PHE A 90 -6.22 13.37 -2.79
CA PHE A 90 -4.88 13.77 -2.32
C PHE A 90 -3.75 13.57 -3.34
N GLY A 91 -4.05 13.25 -4.61
CA GLY A 91 -3.06 12.79 -5.60
C GLY A 91 -1.98 13.79 -6.01
N LYS A 92 -2.05 15.04 -5.55
CA LYS A 92 -1.01 16.07 -5.77
C LYS A 92 -0.85 16.89 -4.49
N THR A 93 0.39 17.13 -4.10
CA THR A 93 0.71 18.06 -3.01
C THR A 93 1.52 19.20 -3.59
N THR A 94 1.09 20.44 -3.33
CA THR A 94 1.85 21.64 -3.66
C THR A 94 2.71 22.01 -2.45
N VAL A 95 4.02 21.99 -2.63
CA VAL A 95 4.99 22.45 -1.63
C VAL A 95 5.32 23.90 -1.95
N PRO A 96 4.96 24.86 -1.07
CA PRO A 96 5.40 26.24 -1.22
C PRO A 96 6.90 26.31 -0.89
N LEU A 97 7.64 27.09 -1.67
CA LEU A 97 9.04 27.42 -1.43
C LEU A 97 9.10 28.89 -1.00
N GLU A 98 9.90 29.20 0.04
CA GLU A 98 10.08 30.59 0.46
C GLU A 98 10.96 31.35 -0.55
N LYS A 99 10.87 32.68 -0.56
CA LYS A 99 11.76 33.49 -1.41
C LYS A 99 13.21 33.23 -0.98
N GLU A 100 14.04 32.79 -1.93
CA GLU A 100 15.46 32.37 -1.78
C GLU A 100 15.66 30.85 -1.60
N ASP A 101 14.59 30.07 -1.49
CA ASP A 101 14.67 28.62 -1.47
C ASP A 101 15.00 28.07 -2.85
N ILE A 102 16.06 27.26 -2.92
CA ILE A 102 16.56 26.69 -4.17
C ILE A 102 16.38 25.19 -4.11
N ALA A 103 15.60 24.65 -5.05
CA ALA A 103 15.52 23.22 -5.28
C ALA A 103 16.70 22.77 -6.14
N ILE A 104 17.47 21.79 -5.65
CA ILE A 104 18.59 21.19 -6.38
C ILE A 104 18.25 19.75 -6.70
N PHE A 105 18.22 19.44 -7.98
CA PHE A 105 17.95 18.13 -8.55
C PHE A 105 19.27 17.48 -8.90
N THR A 106 19.54 16.34 -8.27
CA THR A 106 20.72 15.49 -8.54
C THR A 106 20.33 14.28 -9.38
N GLU A 107 21.24 13.32 -9.54
CA GLU A 107 20.96 12.06 -10.25
C GLU A 107 19.94 11.17 -9.51
N SER A 108 19.94 11.20 -8.17
CA SER A 108 19.13 10.30 -7.33
C SER A 108 18.15 11.01 -6.41
N ASP A 109 18.38 12.29 -6.09
CA ASP A 109 17.67 12.97 -5.00
C ASP A 109 17.31 14.42 -5.36
N LEU A 110 16.18 14.87 -4.81
CA LEU A 110 15.76 16.27 -4.75
C LEU A 110 16.18 16.87 -3.40
N HIS A 111 17.03 17.89 -3.44
CA HIS A 111 17.40 18.67 -2.27
C HIS A 111 16.53 19.91 -2.20
N LEU A 112 15.70 19.97 -1.16
CA LEU A 112 14.95 21.14 -0.75
C LEU A 112 15.65 21.81 0.45
N PRO A 113 15.37 23.09 0.74
CA PRO A 113 15.86 23.75 1.95
C PRO A 113 15.44 22.99 3.22
N GLY A 114 16.40 22.32 3.86
CA GLY A 114 16.18 21.56 5.10
C GLY A 114 15.71 20.12 4.92
N GLU A 115 15.50 19.64 3.69
CA GLU A 115 15.03 18.28 3.41
C GLU A 115 15.69 17.70 2.16
N VAL A 116 16.08 16.42 2.20
CA VAL A 116 16.58 15.69 1.03
C VAL A 116 15.62 14.54 0.77
N ILE A 117 15.01 14.55 -0.40
CA ILE A 117 13.96 13.61 -0.79
C ILE A 117 14.47 12.77 -1.97
N PRO A 118 14.72 11.46 -1.78
CA PRO A 118 15.10 10.57 -2.87
C PRO A 118 14.04 10.52 -3.97
N TYR A 119 14.48 10.37 -5.22
CA TYR A 119 13.58 10.20 -6.36
C TYR A 119 12.71 8.96 -6.27
N GLU A 120 13.16 7.92 -5.56
CA GLU A 120 12.33 6.75 -5.27
C GLU A 120 11.10 7.09 -4.42
N GLU A 121 11.18 8.14 -3.57
CA GLU A 121 10.06 8.64 -2.77
C GLU A 121 9.15 9.61 -3.55
N ILE A 122 9.65 10.20 -4.64
CA ILE A 122 8.86 11.13 -5.49
C ILE A 122 8.22 10.38 -6.66
N PHE A 123 8.95 9.46 -7.29
CA PHE A 123 8.57 8.79 -8.53
C PHE A 123 8.38 7.29 -8.34
N PHE A 124 7.35 6.92 -7.57
CA PHE A 124 6.95 5.52 -7.41
C PHE A 124 6.54 4.85 -8.73
N ARG A 125 6.05 5.65 -9.70
CA ARG A 125 5.58 5.18 -11.00
C ARG A 125 6.30 5.90 -12.13
N ASN A 126 6.43 5.16 -13.22
CA ASN A 126 6.83 5.69 -14.53
C ASN A 126 5.90 6.79 -15.10
N SER A 127 4.74 7.04 -14.49
CA SER A 127 3.80 8.11 -14.87
C SER A 127 3.86 9.33 -13.95
N ASP A 128 4.57 9.23 -12.82
CA ASP A 128 4.63 10.31 -11.85
C ASP A 128 5.43 11.47 -12.44
N THR A 129 4.93 12.68 -12.20
CA THR A 129 5.50 13.88 -12.80
C THR A 129 5.50 15.00 -11.78
N LEU A 130 6.69 15.45 -11.44
CA LEU A 130 6.95 16.63 -10.63
C LEU A 130 6.91 17.85 -11.54
N ARG A 131 6.15 18.88 -11.15
CA ARG A 131 5.97 20.09 -11.97
C ARG A 131 6.17 21.34 -11.14
N PHE A 132 6.87 22.32 -11.69
CA PHE A 132 7.05 23.63 -11.07
C PHE A 132 7.28 24.69 -12.14
N HIS A 133 6.97 25.93 -11.78
CA HIS A 133 7.37 27.10 -12.56
C HIS A 133 8.70 27.62 -12.03
N ALA A 134 9.73 27.60 -12.87
CA ALA A 134 11.05 28.09 -12.49
C ALA A 134 11.20 29.57 -12.89
N ASN A 135 11.29 30.45 -11.90
CA ASN A 135 11.70 31.84 -12.09
C ASN A 135 13.10 31.89 -12.69
N ARG A 136 13.99 31.02 -12.19
CA ARG A 136 15.34 30.80 -12.71
C ARG A 136 15.71 29.33 -12.67
N LEU A 137 16.17 28.80 -13.79
CA LEU A 137 16.62 27.43 -13.96
C LEU A 137 18.08 27.41 -14.44
N GLU A 138 18.98 26.88 -13.61
CA GLU A 138 20.38 26.67 -13.96
C GLU A 138 20.60 25.19 -14.31
N LEU A 139 21.04 24.94 -15.54
CA LEU A 139 21.55 23.65 -16.02
C LEU A 139 23.08 23.73 -16.11
N THR A 140 23.73 22.58 -16.31
CA THR A 140 25.20 22.51 -16.44
C THR A 140 25.77 23.42 -17.53
N ASP A 141 25.04 23.61 -18.65
CA ASP A 141 25.53 24.34 -19.83
C ASP A 141 24.82 25.68 -20.08
N ARG A 142 23.66 25.93 -19.46
CA ARG A 142 22.82 27.11 -19.74
C ARG A 142 21.98 27.55 -18.54
N CYS A 143 21.53 28.79 -18.58
CA CYS A 143 20.58 29.34 -17.61
C CYS A 143 19.32 29.81 -18.35
N LEU A 144 18.17 29.36 -17.89
CA LEU A 144 16.84 29.73 -18.40
C LEU A 144 16.07 30.48 -17.31
N THR A 145 15.08 31.26 -17.70
CA THR A 145 14.27 32.08 -16.77
C THR A 145 12.81 32.02 -17.18
N ASN A 146 11.90 32.04 -16.20
CA ASN A 146 10.45 31.96 -16.38
C ASN A 146 10.03 30.82 -17.29
N VAL A 147 10.40 29.59 -16.91
CA VAL A 147 10.13 28.39 -17.69
C VAL A 147 9.40 27.35 -16.84
N ASP A 148 8.39 26.71 -17.43
CA ASP A 148 7.74 25.58 -16.81
C ASP A 148 8.62 24.34 -16.94
N VAL A 149 8.82 23.65 -15.81
CA VAL A 149 9.60 22.43 -15.75
C VAL A 149 8.71 21.29 -15.30
N SER A 150 8.83 20.17 -16.00
CA SER A 150 8.10 18.94 -15.71
C SER A 150 9.08 17.77 -15.77
N LEU A 151 9.42 17.22 -14.61
CA LEU A 151 10.33 16.09 -14.46
C LEU A 151 9.54 14.80 -14.20
N SER A 152 9.87 13.74 -14.91
CA SER A 152 9.38 12.38 -14.71
C SER A 152 10.52 11.38 -14.94
N PRO A 153 10.40 10.10 -14.52
CA PRO A 153 11.45 9.09 -14.76
C PRO A 153 11.81 8.89 -16.24
N LYS A 154 10.90 9.22 -17.16
CA LYS A 154 11.08 8.98 -18.60
C LYS A 154 11.55 10.19 -19.39
N GLN A 155 11.24 11.39 -18.90
CA GLN A 155 11.44 12.62 -19.65
C GLN A 155 11.49 13.82 -18.70
N LEU A 156 12.37 14.76 -19.04
CA LEU A 156 12.43 16.09 -18.48
C LEU A 156 11.96 17.06 -19.54
N VAL A 157 10.88 17.79 -19.28
CA VAL A 157 10.37 18.81 -20.18
C VAL A 157 10.67 20.18 -19.58
N ILE A 158 11.34 21.03 -20.35
CA ILE A 158 11.66 22.42 -19.98
C ILE A 158 11.07 23.32 -21.06
N GLY A 159 9.97 23.99 -20.74
CA GLY A 159 9.20 24.76 -21.72
C GLY A 159 8.62 23.85 -22.80
N GLU A 160 9.06 24.03 -24.05
CA GLU A 160 8.64 23.21 -25.20
C GLU A 160 9.64 22.09 -25.55
N GLU A 161 10.81 22.09 -24.93
CA GLU A 161 11.88 21.14 -25.23
C GLU A 161 11.83 19.93 -24.29
N THR A 162 12.05 18.74 -24.85
CA THR A 162 12.08 17.48 -24.11
C THR A 162 13.49 16.91 -24.09
N TYR A 163 13.93 16.51 -22.91
CA TYR A 163 15.25 16.02 -22.58
C TYR A 163 15.15 14.65 -21.91
N ASP A 164 16.22 13.87 -22.03
CA ASP A 164 16.40 12.64 -21.26
C ASP A 164 16.92 13.00 -19.86
N PRO A 165 16.19 12.67 -18.76
CA PRO A 165 16.61 12.99 -17.40
C PRO A 165 18.00 12.47 -17.05
N GLU A 166 18.38 11.29 -17.56
CA GLU A 166 19.69 10.68 -17.26
C GLU A 166 20.86 11.51 -17.81
N THR A 167 20.60 12.36 -18.80
CA THR A 167 21.63 13.22 -19.41
C THR A 167 21.90 14.49 -18.60
N ILE A 168 21.03 14.83 -17.65
CA ILE A 168 21.11 16.06 -16.86
C ILE A 168 21.63 15.71 -15.46
N THR A 169 22.95 15.83 -15.29
CA THR A 169 23.65 15.55 -14.02
C THR A 169 23.27 16.51 -12.89
N TYR A 170 22.87 17.73 -13.25
CA TYR A 170 22.61 18.79 -12.29
C TYR A 170 21.59 19.78 -12.83
N LEU A 171 20.55 20.02 -12.04
CA LEU A 171 19.54 21.03 -12.34
C LEU A 171 19.22 21.79 -11.05
N LYS A 172 19.28 23.11 -11.11
CA LYS A 172 19.01 23.98 -9.97
C LYS A 172 17.89 24.93 -10.33
N ALA A 173 16.84 24.95 -9.53
CA ALA A 173 15.65 25.73 -9.79
C ALA A 173 15.30 26.65 -8.61
N ASP A 174 15.02 27.90 -8.94
CA ASP A 174 14.34 28.88 -8.11
C ASP A 174 12.88 28.92 -8.55
N ALA A 175 11.97 28.54 -7.65
CA ALA A 175 10.54 28.40 -7.90
C ALA A 175 9.76 28.81 -6.64
N ASP A 176 8.56 29.37 -6.82
CA ASP A 176 7.70 29.74 -5.67
C ASP A 176 6.88 28.55 -5.15
N GLU A 177 6.58 27.59 -6.02
CA GLU A 177 5.82 26.39 -5.67
C GLU A 177 6.24 25.18 -6.52
N MET A 178 6.13 24.00 -5.93
CA MET A 178 6.39 22.73 -6.60
C MET A 178 5.25 21.75 -6.37
N VAL A 179 4.69 21.22 -7.45
CA VAL A 179 3.65 20.19 -7.42
C VAL A 179 4.33 18.84 -7.50
N ILE A 180 4.36 18.14 -6.37
CA ILE A 180 4.96 16.82 -6.23
C ILE A 180 3.84 15.76 -6.26
N PRO A 181 3.98 14.70 -7.07
CA PRO A 181 3.06 13.56 -7.03
C PRO A 181 3.17 12.87 -5.66
N ARG A 182 2.03 12.59 -5.03
CA ARG A 182 1.99 11.91 -3.74
C ARG A 182 1.32 10.57 -3.91
N GLU A 183 2.01 9.50 -3.53
CA GLU A 183 1.37 8.18 -3.49
C GLU A 183 0.62 7.99 -2.18
N ALA A 184 -0.62 7.51 -2.28
CA ALA A 184 -1.48 7.33 -1.11
C ALA A 184 -1.15 6.04 -0.34
N MET A 185 -0.64 5.00 -1.02
CA MET A 185 -0.29 3.67 -0.48
C MET A 185 0.25 2.76 -1.60
N GLY A 186 1.03 1.73 -1.25
CA GLY A 186 1.76 0.89 -2.20
C GLY A 186 0.93 -0.17 -2.91
N VAL A 187 1.31 -0.52 -4.15
CA VAL A 187 0.67 -1.63 -4.90
C VAL A 187 0.94 -3.00 -4.25
N GLY A 188 2.00 -3.12 -3.46
CA GLY A 188 2.30 -4.33 -2.68
C GLY A 188 1.15 -4.73 -1.76
N ASP A 189 0.55 -3.77 -1.06
CA ASP A 189 -0.56 -3.99 -0.13
C ASP A 189 -1.82 -4.53 -0.82
N VAL A 190 -2.07 -4.12 -2.07
CA VAL A 190 -3.17 -4.65 -2.89
C VAL A 190 -2.98 -6.14 -3.12
N LYS A 191 -1.80 -6.52 -3.61
CA LYS A 191 -1.48 -7.92 -3.91
C LYS A 191 -1.48 -8.74 -2.63
N PHE A 192 -1.01 -8.17 -1.52
CA PHE A 192 -0.98 -8.83 -0.23
C PHE A 192 -2.38 -9.06 0.35
N MET A 193 -3.26 -8.06 0.28
CA MET A 193 -4.65 -8.23 0.70
C MET A 193 -5.41 -9.22 -0.20
N ALA A 194 -5.12 -9.25 -1.50
CA ALA A 194 -5.63 -10.28 -2.40
C ALA A 194 -5.14 -11.69 -2.00
N ALA A 195 -3.87 -11.82 -1.63
CA ALA A 195 -3.29 -13.07 -1.16
C ALA A 195 -3.97 -13.54 0.13
N ILE A 196 -4.12 -12.65 1.12
CA ILE A 196 -4.84 -12.94 2.36
C ILE A 196 -6.27 -13.37 2.06
N GLY A 197 -6.99 -12.61 1.24
CA GLY A 197 -8.36 -12.93 0.83
C GLY A 197 -8.49 -14.31 0.15
N ALA A 198 -7.47 -14.76 -0.58
CA ALA A 198 -7.46 -16.11 -1.14
C ALA A 198 -7.55 -17.21 -0.07
N PHE A 199 -6.98 -16.98 1.12
CA PHE A 199 -7.00 -17.94 2.23
C PHE A 199 -8.17 -17.73 3.19
N VAL A 200 -8.49 -16.49 3.55
CA VAL A 200 -9.49 -16.19 4.60
C VAL A 200 -10.90 -15.91 4.06
N GLY A 201 -11.05 -15.85 2.73
CA GLY A 201 -12.32 -15.52 2.07
C GLY A 201 -12.64 -14.02 2.10
N TRP A 202 -13.79 -13.65 1.56
CA TRP A 202 -14.19 -12.25 1.41
C TRP A 202 -14.53 -11.55 2.72
N GLN A 203 -15.13 -12.26 3.68
CA GLN A 203 -15.43 -11.69 5.01
C GLN A 203 -14.13 -11.37 5.74
N GLY A 204 -13.17 -12.30 5.70
CA GLY A 204 -11.88 -12.11 6.33
C GLY A 204 -11.04 -11.03 5.68
N ALA A 205 -11.10 -10.91 4.34
CA ALA A 205 -10.44 -9.82 3.63
C ALA A 205 -10.98 -8.45 4.06
N LEU A 206 -12.31 -8.29 4.10
CA LEU A 206 -12.95 -7.04 4.48
C LEU A 206 -12.70 -6.69 5.96
N PHE A 207 -12.80 -7.67 6.85
CA PHE A 207 -12.46 -7.49 8.25
C PHE A 207 -10.99 -7.08 8.41
N SER A 208 -10.08 -7.78 7.74
CA SER A 208 -8.64 -7.52 7.84
C SER A 208 -8.31 -6.10 7.40
N LEU A 209 -8.94 -5.61 6.33
CA LEU A 209 -8.80 -4.23 5.85
C LEU A 209 -9.25 -3.20 6.90
N MET A 210 -10.41 -3.42 7.49
CA MET A 210 -10.99 -2.48 8.44
C MET A 210 -10.22 -2.49 9.76
N ALA A 211 -9.89 -3.67 10.27
CA ALA A 211 -9.13 -3.84 11.51
C ALA A 211 -7.70 -3.32 11.37
N SER A 212 -7.03 -3.54 10.23
CA SER A 212 -5.69 -3.00 9.99
C SER A 212 -5.71 -1.47 9.94
N ALA A 213 -6.72 -0.85 9.32
CA ALA A 213 -6.89 0.59 9.31
C ALA A 213 -7.07 1.16 10.73
N VAL A 214 -7.88 0.51 11.58
CA VAL A 214 -8.08 0.91 12.98
C VAL A 214 -6.79 0.80 13.78
N VAL A 215 -6.06 -0.32 13.67
CA VAL A 215 -4.79 -0.53 14.37
C VAL A 215 -3.74 0.47 13.90
N GLY A 216 -3.58 0.63 12.58
CA GLY A 216 -2.63 1.59 12.00
C GLY A 216 -2.92 3.03 12.44
N ALA A 217 -4.20 3.44 12.42
CA ALA A 217 -4.59 4.77 12.90
C ALA A 217 -4.31 4.94 14.40
N ALA A 218 -4.62 3.95 15.23
CA ALA A 218 -4.34 4.01 16.67
C ALA A 218 -2.84 4.14 16.95
N VAL A 219 -2.00 3.37 16.23
CA VAL A 219 -0.53 3.43 16.36
C VAL A 219 0.00 4.77 15.87
N GLY A 220 -0.42 5.24 14.69
CA GLY A 220 -0.01 6.54 14.14
C GLY A 220 -0.37 7.71 15.07
N VAL A 221 -1.62 7.77 15.54
CA VAL A 221 -2.05 8.80 16.50
C VAL A 221 -1.25 8.73 17.80
N SER A 222 -0.96 7.52 18.29
CA SER A 222 -0.14 7.34 19.50
C SER A 222 1.29 7.84 19.31
N LEU A 223 1.92 7.57 18.17
CA LEU A 223 3.27 8.06 17.87
C LEU A 223 3.31 9.58 17.73
N LEU A 224 2.29 10.18 17.10
CA LEU A 224 2.13 11.63 17.02
C LEU A 224 1.99 12.26 18.41
N ALA A 225 1.19 11.65 19.30
CA ALA A 225 1.00 12.12 20.67
C ALA A 225 2.30 12.05 21.52
N ILE A 226 3.19 11.10 21.21
CA ILE A 226 4.50 10.94 21.88
C ILE A 226 5.58 11.87 21.27
N GLY A 227 5.24 12.64 20.22
CA GLY A 227 6.16 13.56 19.55
C GLY A 227 7.14 12.87 18.60
N ARG A 228 6.89 11.62 18.20
CA ARG A 228 7.68 10.88 17.21
C ARG A 228 7.07 11.00 15.81
N LYS A 229 6.98 12.24 15.31
CA LYS A 229 6.35 12.55 14.02
C LYS A 229 7.03 11.82 12.85
N ASP A 230 8.36 11.82 12.82
CA ASP A 230 9.15 11.20 11.75
C ASP A 230 8.90 9.69 11.61
N TRP A 231 8.54 9.02 12.72
CA TRP A 231 8.19 7.61 12.72
C TRP A 231 6.74 7.36 12.28
N SER A 232 5.84 8.32 12.51
CA SER A 232 4.45 8.25 12.05
C SER A 232 4.37 8.39 10.52
N ASP A 233 5.27 9.16 9.92
CA ASP A 233 5.29 9.40 8.47
C ASP A 233 5.86 8.20 7.69
N ARG A 234 6.54 7.26 8.37
CA ARG A 234 7.18 6.07 7.79
C ARG A 234 6.60 4.75 8.32
N LEU A 235 5.28 4.67 8.53
CA LEU A 235 4.67 3.43 9.01
C LEU A 235 4.34 2.48 7.84
N PRO A 236 5.00 1.30 7.75
CA PRO A 236 4.66 0.29 6.77
C PRO A 236 3.29 -0.32 7.08
N TYR A 237 2.46 -0.56 6.07
CA TYR A 237 1.08 -0.99 6.25
C TYR A 237 0.90 -2.51 6.35
N GLY A 238 1.81 -3.29 5.74
CA GLY A 238 1.81 -4.75 5.73
C GLY A 238 1.77 -5.40 7.12
N PRO A 239 2.49 -4.90 8.14
CA PRO A 239 2.38 -5.40 9.51
C PRO A 239 0.98 -5.32 10.10
N TYR A 240 0.26 -4.22 9.84
CA TYR A 240 -1.10 -4.03 10.37
C TYR A 240 -2.09 -4.93 9.65
N ILE A 241 -1.96 -5.10 8.33
CA ILE A 241 -2.73 -6.08 7.57
C ILE A 241 -2.48 -7.48 8.12
N SER A 242 -1.22 -7.87 8.31
CA SER A 242 -0.82 -9.19 8.79
C SER A 242 -1.41 -9.47 10.17
N LEU A 243 -1.32 -8.51 11.09
CA LEU A 243 -1.89 -8.65 12.43
C LEU A 243 -3.42 -8.81 12.37
N ALA A 244 -4.11 -8.03 11.55
CA ALA A 244 -5.56 -8.13 11.38
C ALA A 244 -5.98 -9.49 10.78
N ALA A 245 -5.22 -10.01 9.82
CA ALA A 245 -5.43 -11.34 9.25
C ALA A 245 -5.21 -12.44 10.30
N VAL A 246 -4.17 -12.34 11.13
CA VAL A 246 -3.94 -13.27 12.24
C VAL A 246 -5.12 -13.26 13.21
N ILE A 247 -5.63 -12.07 13.57
CA ILE A 247 -6.81 -11.94 14.43
C ILE A 247 -8.01 -12.66 13.79
N TRP A 248 -8.23 -12.48 12.48
CA TRP A 248 -9.31 -13.17 11.78
C TRP A 248 -9.13 -14.69 11.78
N ILE A 249 -7.92 -15.20 11.53
CA ILE A 249 -7.65 -16.65 11.48
C ILE A 249 -8.03 -17.33 12.80
N PHE A 250 -7.79 -16.69 13.94
CA PHE A 250 -8.07 -17.28 15.25
C PHE A 250 -9.46 -16.94 15.81
N PHE A 251 -9.99 -15.75 15.49
CA PHE A 251 -11.21 -15.23 16.11
C PHE A 251 -12.34 -14.94 15.12
N GLY A 252 -12.17 -15.22 13.84
CA GLY A 252 -13.11 -14.88 12.76
C GLY A 252 -14.53 -15.42 13.02
N GLN A 253 -14.64 -16.69 13.41
CA GLN A 253 -15.95 -17.27 13.76
C GLN A 253 -16.60 -16.55 14.95
N ALA A 254 -15.86 -16.34 16.05
CA ALA A 254 -16.39 -15.64 17.21
C ALA A 254 -16.80 -14.18 16.89
N ILE A 255 -16.07 -13.52 16.00
CA ILE A 255 -16.37 -12.17 15.53
C ILE A 255 -17.65 -12.17 14.68
N LEU A 256 -17.78 -13.12 13.76
CA LEU A 256 -18.98 -13.27 12.93
C LEU A 256 -20.21 -13.61 13.77
N ASP A 257 -20.08 -14.51 14.73
CA ASP A 257 -21.15 -14.90 15.65
C ASP A 257 -21.57 -13.74 16.56
N ALA A 258 -20.60 -12.95 17.06
CA ALA A 258 -20.91 -11.75 17.83
C ALA A 258 -21.63 -10.71 16.95
N TRP A 259 -21.16 -10.50 15.72
CA TRP A 259 -21.76 -9.52 14.81
C TRP A 259 -23.17 -9.94 14.37
N LEU A 260 -23.36 -11.15 13.85
CA LEU A 260 -24.67 -11.66 13.44
C LEU A 260 -25.61 -11.90 14.65
N GLY A 261 -25.05 -12.31 15.78
CA GLY A 261 -25.79 -12.48 17.04
C GLY A 261 -26.31 -11.16 17.60
N THR A 262 -25.59 -10.05 17.42
CA THR A 262 -26.10 -8.70 17.77
C THR A 262 -27.13 -8.16 16.76
N VAL A 263 -27.08 -8.61 15.51
CA VAL A 263 -28.05 -8.24 14.45
C VAL A 263 -29.37 -9.03 14.57
N ASN A 264 -29.36 -10.19 15.25
CA ASN A 264 -30.58 -10.82 15.74
C ASN A 264 -31.21 -9.95 16.84
N LEU A 265 -32.01 -8.97 16.42
CA LEU A 265 -32.93 -8.22 17.28
C LEU A 265 -33.74 -9.21 18.13
N PRO A 266 -34.05 -8.88 19.40
CA PRO A 266 -34.96 -9.69 20.19
C PRO A 266 -36.22 -9.92 19.37
N ALA A 267 -36.57 -11.20 19.19
CA ALA A 267 -37.77 -11.61 18.49
C ALA A 267 -38.93 -10.72 18.96
N ILE A 268 -39.53 -9.96 18.04
CA ILE A 268 -40.76 -9.24 18.33
C ILE A 268 -41.82 -10.33 18.54
N THR A 269 -41.95 -10.80 19.77
CA THR A 269 -43.08 -11.61 20.20
C THR A 269 -44.28 -10.67 20.27
N ASN A 270 -45.16 -10.78 19.27
CA ASN A 270 -46.60 -10.55 19.39
C ASN A 270 -47.31 -11.36 18.30
#